data_AF-A0A7W0ZNU8-F1
#
_entry.id   AF-A0A7W0ZNU8-F1
#
_cell.length_a   1.000
_cell.length_b   1.000
_cell.length_c   1.000
_cell.angle_alpha   90.00
_cell.angle_beta   90.00
_cell.angle_gamma   90.00
#
_symmetry.space_group_name_H-M   'P 1'
#
loop_
_entity.id
_entity.type
_entity.pdbx_description
1 polymer ?
#
loop_
_entity_poly.entity_id
_entity_poly.type
_entity_poly.pdbx_seq_one_letter_code
_entity_poly.pdbx_strand_id
1 'polypeptide(L)'
;MRFGRVEGVVSPIESDGRSLLRLTVWLETSTRLETIREEILAPVRGIDTFADLIWHADQWTQETIGTTLAEQGWEAIAASDLPAADEVENGQEPGALPRSASYAVRNLSWG
;
A
#
# COMPACT_ATOMS: atom_id res chain seq x y z
N MET A 1 -1.23 24.05 2.72
CA MET A 1 -1.42 22.91 1.81
C MET A 1 -0.16 22.07 1.81
N ARG A 2 -0.28 20.75 2.05
CA ARG A 2 0.86 19.81 2.04
C ARG A 2 0.66 18.77 0.96
N PHE A 3 1.75 18.17 0.49
CA PHE A 3 1.73 17.08 -0.49
C PHE A 3 2.48 15.88 0.08
N GLY A 4 2.12 14.70 -0.39
CA GLY A 4 2.77 13.47 -0.02
C GLY A 4 2.54 12.37 -1.04
N ARG A 5 3.17 11.24 -0.78
CA ARG A 5 3.05 10.01 -1.53
C ARG A 5 2.65 8.89 -0.60
N VAL A 6 1.69 8.08 -1.01
CA VAL A 6 1.23 6.92 -0.24
C VAL A 6 1.50 5.66 -1.03
N GLU A 7 2.11 4.70 -0.38
CA GLU A 7 2.37 3.36 -0.91
C GLU A 7 2.10 2.34 0.20
N GLY A 8 1.55 1.19 -0.17
CA GLY A 8 1.42 0.04 0.70
C GLY A 8 2.13 -1.18 0.14
N VAL A 9 2.60 -2.04 1.05
CA VAL A 9 3.15 -3.36 0.71
C VAL A 9 2.45 -4.42 1.53
N VAL A 10 2.43 -5.63 0.97
CA VAL A 10 2.02 -6.82 1.72
C VAL A 10 3.13 -7.85 1.72
N SER A 11 3.24 -8.57 2.83
CA SER A 11 4.08 -9.77 2.91
C SER A 11 3.21 -10.96 3.34
N PRO A 12 3.27 -12.09 2.62
CA PRO A 12 2.63 -13.32 3.08
C PRO A 12 3.20 -13.76 4.42
N ILE A 13 2.32 -14.14 5.34
CA ILE A 13 2.70 -14.77 6.61
C ILE A 13 1.85 -16.03 6.80
N GLU A 14 2.45 -17.05 7.40
CA GLU A 14 1.74 -18.24 7.85
C GLU A 14 1.58 -18.17 9.37
N SER A 15 0.34 -18.29 9.85
CA SER A 15 0.03 -18.35 11.28
C SER A 15 -1.07 -19.36 11.51
N ASP A 16 -0.85 -20.32 12.41
CA ASP A 16 -1.84 -21.35 12.79
C ASP A 16 -2.46 -22.09 11.59
N GLY A 17 -1.64 -22.39 10.58
CA GLY A 17 -2.08 -23.06 9.34
C GLY A 17 -2.96 -22.20 8.42
N ARG A 18 -3.01 -20.89 8.65
CA ARG A 18 -3.71 -19.92 7.80
C ARG A 18 -2.71 -19.04 7.07
N SER A 19 -2.99 -18.78 5.79
CA SER A 19 -2.31 -17.76 5.00
C SER A 19 -2.91 -16.40 5.33
N LEU A 20 -2.10 -15.51 5.89
CA LEU A 20 -2.45 -14.14 6.20
C LEU A 20 -1.52 -13.19 5.45
N LEU A 21 -1.88 -11.91 5.38
CA LEU A 21 -1.05 -10.87 4.80
C LEU A 21 -0.70 -9.83 5.87
N ARG A 22 0.58 -9.55 6.05
CA ARG A 22 1.03 -8.37 6.81
C ARG A 22 1.09 -7.18 5.87
N LEU A 23 0.21 -6.22 6.11
CA LEU A 23 0.14 -4.94 5.42
C LEU A 23 1.01 -3.89 6.13
N THR A 24 1.71 -3.08 5.36
CA THR A 24 2.27 -1.81 5.84
C THR A 24 1.98 -0.73 4.82
N VAL A 25 1.38 0.39 5.25
CA VAL A 25 1.11 1.57 4.42
C VAL A 25 1.87 2.76 4.97
N TRP A 26 2.62 3.42 4.10
CA TRP A 26 3.39 4.62 4.45
C TRP A 26 2.85 5.86 3.77
N LEU A 27 2.95 6.99 4.47
CA LEU A 27 2.85 8.33 3.92
C LEU A 27 4.25 8.96 3.94
N GLU A 28 4.78 9.23 2.76
CA GLU A 28 5.97 10.03 2.58
C GLU A 28 5.58 11.49 2.32
N THR A 29 6.22 12.42 3.02
CA THR A 29 6.11 13.86 2.81
C THR A 29 7.51 14.43 2.62
N SER A 30 7.62 15.73 2.30
CA SER A 30 8.92 16.39 2.17
C SER A 30 9.76 16.38 3.46
N THR A 31 9.17 16.09 4.62
CA THR A 31 9.83 16.16 5.92
C THR A 31 9.97 14.81 6.64
N ARG A 32 9.15 13.81 6.30
CA ARG A 32 9.16 12.50 6.96
C ARG A 32 8.53 11.40 6.13
N LEU A 33 8.93 10.18 6.45
CA LEU A 33 8.22 8.94 6.13
C LEU A 33 7.52 8.46 7.40
N GLU A 34 6.22 8.16 7.32
CA GLU A 34 5.39 7.76 8.44
C GLU A 34 4.62 6.49 8.10
N THR A 35 4.60 5.50 9.01
CA THR A 35 3.71 4.34 8.89
C THR A 35 2.31 4.75 9.35
N ILE A 36 1.35 4.74 8.42
CA ILE A 36 -0.04 5.14 8.67
C ILE A 36 -0.90 3.93 9.04
N ARG A 37 -0.55 2.75 8.52
CA ARG A 37 -1.22 1.49 8.86
C ARG A 37 -0.22 0.36 8.88
N GLU A 38 -0.28 -0.48 9.91
CA GLU A 38 0.42 -1.76 9.98
C GLU A 38 -0.52 -2.79 10.61
N GLU A 39 -0.85 -3.83 9.86
CA GLU A 39 -1.90 -4.76 10.26
C GLU A 39 -1.69 -6.17 9.66
N ILE A 40 -2.18 -7.20 10.35
CA ILE A 40 -2.27 -8.56 9.82
C ILE A 40 -3.73 -8.80 9.40
N LEU A 41 -3.93 -9.06 8.11
CA LEU A 41 -5.24 -9.18 7.50
C LEU A 41 -5.43 -10.56 6.85
N ALA A 42 -6.66 -11.05 6.90
CA ALA A 42 -7.06 -12.18 6.07
C ALA A 42 -7.18 -11.72 4.60
N PRO A 43 -6.78 -12.55 3.62
CA PRO A 43 -6.98 -12.22 2.21
C PRO A 43 -8.46 -12.00 1.89
N VAL A 44 -8.76 -10.96 1.13
CA VAL A 44 -10.13 -10.64 0.67
C VAL A 44 -10.54 -11.60 -0.46
N ARG A 45 -9.56 -12.06 -1.24
CA ARG A 45 -9.71 -13.08 -2.27
C ARG A 45 -8.58 -14.10 -2.22
N GLY A 46 -8.72 -15.20 -2.94
CA GLY A 46 -7.66 -16.20 -3.09
C GLY A 46 -6.35 -15.58 -3.59
N ILE A 47 -5.22 -16.13 -3.16
CA ILE A 47 -3.88 -15.71 -3.57
C ILE A 47 -3.30 -16.86 -4.38
N ASP A 48 -3.37 -16.75 -5.71
CA ASP A 48 -2.83 -17.75 -6.63
C ASP A 48 -1.53 -17.26 -7.29
N THR A 49 -1.36 -15.94 -7.39
CA THR A 49 -0.27 -15.29 -8.11
C THR A 49 0.33 -14.11 -7.34
N PHE A 50 1.51 -13.66 -7.75
CA PHE A 50 2.10 -12.43 -7.23
C PHE A 50 1.24 -11.20 -7.52
N ALA A 51 0.53 -11.19 -8.66
CA ALA A 51 -0.42 -10.13 -9.01
C ALA A 51 -1.59 -10.04 -8.01
N ASP A 52 -1.98 -11.14 -7.36
CA ASP A 52 -2.98 -11.11 -6.30
C ASP A 52 -2.46 -10.40 -5.05
N LEU A 53 -1.17 -10.53 -4.74
CA LEU A 53 -0.55 -9.81 -3.63
C LEU A 53 -0.47 -8.30 -3.91
N ILE A 54 -0.07 -7.92 -5.14
CA ILE A 54 -0.10 -6.52 -5.59
C ILE A 54 -1.51 -5.94 -5.45
N TRP A 55 -2.52 -6.70 -5.90
CA TRP A 55 -3.92 -6.27 -5.78
C TRP A 55 -4.34 -6.05 -4.32
N HIS A 56 -3.97 -6.95 -3.40
CA HIS A 56 -4.27 -6.78 -1.98
C HIS A 56 -3.59 -5.55 -1.38
N ALA A 57 -2.29 -5.34 -1.67
CA ALA A 57 -1.57 -4.14 -1.25
C ALA A 57 -2.28 -2.88 -1.74
N ASP A 58 -2.71 -2.88 -3.00
CA ASP A 58 -3.40 -1.75 -3.62
C ASP A 58 -4.77 -1.46 -2.99
N GLN A 59 -5.61 -2.49 -2.83
CA GLN A 59 -6.93 -2.33 -2.24
C GLN A 59 -6.88 -1.75 -0.82
N TRP A 60 -6.03 -2.29 0.04
CA TRP A 60 -5.93 -1.78 1.41
C TRP A 60 -5.22 -0.42 1.49
N THR A 61 -4.38 -0.08 0.52
CA THR A 61 -3.83 1.27 0.39
C THR A 61 -4.93 2.28 0.05
N GLN A 62 -5.77 1.97 -0.94
CA GLN A 62 -6.93 2.79 -1.29
C GLN A 62 -7.91 2.94 -0.12
N GLU A 63 -8.17 1.85 0.61
CA GLU A 63 -9.00 1.88 1.83
C GLU A 63 -8.38 2.81 2.89
N THR A 64 -7.08 2.71 3.13
CA THR A 64 -6.36 3.56 4.10
C THR A 64 -6.41 5.04 3.69
N ILE A 65 -6.31 5.33 2.39
CA ILE A 65 -6.49 6.67 1.84
C ILE A 65 -7.90 7.18 2.09
N GLY A 66 -8.92 6.38 1.74
CA GLY A 66 -10.33 6.75 1.84
C GLY A 66 -10.89 6.79 3.27
N THR A 67 -10.14 6.27 4.24
CA THR A 67 -10.54 6.23 5.65
C THR A 67 -9.58 7.06 6.51
N THR A 68 -8.49 6.46 7.00
CA THR A 68 -7.54 7.06 7.94
C THR A 68 -6.97 8.40 7.46
N LEU A 69 -6.54 8.46 6.20
CA LEU A 69 -5.96 9.69 5.66
C LEU A 69 -7.01 10.75 5.34
N ALA A 70 -8.19 10.34 4.86
CA ALA A 70 -9.32 11.24 4.64
C ALA A 70 -9.75 11.95 5.94
N GLU A 71 -9.82 11.23 7.07
CA GLU A 71 -10.09 11.81 8.40
C GLU A 71 -9.04 12.85 8.83
N GLN A 72 -7.80 12.71 8.36
CA GLN A 72 -6.70 13.64 8.61
C GLN A 72 -6.65 14.80 7.58
N GLY A 73 -7.61 14.86 6.67
CA GLY A 73 -7.72 15.89 5.63
C GLY A 73 -6.82 15.67 4.42
N TRP A 74 -6.28 14.46 4.24
CA TRP A 74 -5.56 14.05 3.04
C TRP A 74 -6.51 13.48 1.99
N GLU A 75 -6.25 13.75 0.72
CA GLU A 75 -6.99 13.18 -0.41
C GLU A 75 -6.03 12.78 -1.53
N ALA A 76 -6.32 11.68 -2.23
CA ALA A 76 -5.58 11.27 -3.42
C ALA A 76 -5.92 12.18 -4.61
N ILE A 77 -4.89 12.57 -5.36
CA ILE A 77 -4.99 13.44 -6.53
C ILE A 77 -4.44 12.80 -7.81
N ALA A 78 -3.61 11.76 -7.67
CA ALA A 78 -3.14 10.94 -8.78
C ALA A 78 -2.69 9.58 -8.26
N ALA A 79 -2.62 8.61 -9.16
CA ALA A 79 -2.04 7.29 -8.91
C ALA A 79 -1.12 6.94 -10.09
N SER A 80 -0.02 6.23 -9.83
CA SER A 80 0.71 5.53 -10.88
C SER A 80 -0.08 4.32 -11.37
N ASP A 81 0.38 3.70 -12.45
CA ASP A 81 -0.04 2.34 -12.79
C ASP A 81 0.38 1.38 -11.66
N LEU A 82 -0.33 0.25 -11.58
CA LEU A 82 0.08 -0.86 -10.74
C LEU A 82 1.43 -1.39 -11.23
N PRO A 83 2.34 -1.79 -10.32
CA PRO A 83 3.56 -2.48 -10.70
C PRO A 83 3.21 -3.74 -11.51
N ALA A 84 3.86 -3.95 -12.65
CA ALA A 84 3.66 -5.17 -13.40
C ALA A 84 4.32 -6.35 -12.67
N ALA A 85 3.62 -7.47 -12.54
CA ALA A 85 4.11 -8.62 -11.77
C ALA A 85 5.42 -9.17 -12.37
N ASP A 86 5.51 -9.19 -13.70
CA ASP A 86 6.69 -9.62 -14.46
C ASP A 86 7.87 -8.64 -14.36
N GLU A 87 7.63 -7.34 -14.18
CA GLU A 87 8.69 -6.36 -13.92
C GLU A 87 9.30 -6.54 -12.53
N VAL A 88 8.49 -6.94 -11.55
CA VAL A 88 8.93 -7.20 -10.18
C VAL A 88 9.63 -8.56 -10.07
N GLU A 89 9.18 -9.58 -10.80
CA GLU A 89 9.80 -10.91 -10.83
C GLU A 89 11.10 -10.96 -11.66
N ASN A 90 11.22 -10.17 -12.74
CA ASN A 90 12.36 -10.24 -13.66
C ASN A 90 13.35 -9.06 -13.56
N GLY A 91 12.98 -7.96 -12.91
CA GLY A 91 13.68 -6.67 -13.06
C GLY A 91 14.26 -6.03 -11.79
N GLN A 92 13.89 -6.45 -10.58
CA GLN A 92 14.36 -5.82 -9.34
C GLN A 92 14.69 -6.82 -8.23
N GLU A 93 15.56 -6.37 -7.34
CA GLU A 93 16.35 -7.14 -6.38
C GLU A 93 15.63 -8.35 -5.74
N PRO A 94 16.32 -9.50 -5.56
CA PRO A 94 15.76 -10.63 -4.82
C PRO A 94 15.21 -10.16 -3.47
N GLY A 95 13.89 -10.30 -3.28
CA GLY A 95 13.18 -9.80 -2.10
C GLY A 95 12.22 -8.62 -2.36
N ALA A 96 11.98 -8.23 -3.60
CA ALA A 96 11.00 -7.20 -3.93
C ALA A 96 9.59 -7.55 -3.39
N LEU A 97 9.05 -6.69 -2.54
CA LEU A 97 7.75 -6.89 -1.90
C LEU A 97 6.60 -6.51 -2.85
N PRO A 98 5.49 -7.27 -2.86
CA PRO A 98 4.27 -6.87 -3.55
C PRO A 98 3.78 -5.53 -3.00
N ARG A 99 3.63 -4.54 -3.89
CA ARG A 99 3.34 -3.15 -3.55
C ARG A 99 2.14 -2.62 -4.33
N SER A 100 1.43 -1.64 -3.76
CA SER A 100 0.34 -0.91 -4.41
C SER A 100 0.85 -0.04 -5.57
N ALA A 101 -0.08 0.61 -6.28
CA ALA A 101 0.26 1.83 -6.99
C ALA A 101 0.79 2.90 -6.01
N SER A 102 1.56 3.85 -6.54
CA SER A 102 2.00 5.03 -5.80
C SER A 102 0.97 6.14 -5.94
N TYR A 103 0.36 6.54 -4.83
CA TYR A 103 -0.67 7.58 -4.80
C TYR A 103 -0.08 8.93 -4.41
N ALA A 104 -0.22 9.94 -5.28
CA ALA A 104 0.03 11.32 -4.88
C ALA A 104 -1.17 11.82 -4.07
N VAL A 105 -0.90 12.37 -2.89
CA VAL A 105 -1.92 12.91 -1.99
C VAL A 105 -1.66 14.38 -1.68
N ARG A 106 -2.73 15.13 -1.40
CA ARG A 106 -2.65 16.49 -0.87
C ARG A 106 -3.44 16.61 0.42
N ASN A 107 -3.00 17.50 1.30
CA ASN A 107 -3.68 17.82 2.55
C ASN A 107 -4.18 19.26 2.51
N LEU A 108 -5.50 19.41 2.66
CA LEU A 108 -6.18 20.72 2.62
C LEU A 108 -6.29 21.38 4.01
N SER A 109 -6.06 20.63 5.09
CA SER A 109 -6.08 21.18 6.44
C SER A 109 -4.94 22.18 6.65
N TRP A 110 -5.30 23.32 7.26
CA TRP A 110 -4.36 24.37 7.67
C TRP A 110 -4.07 24.19 9.16
N GLY A 111 -3.04 23.41 9.48
CA GLY A 111 -2.54 23.25 10.85
C GLY A 111 -3.36 22.27 11.68
#